data_AF-A0A7C8JJ66-F1
#
_entry.id   AF-A0A7C8JJ66-F1
#
_cell.length_a   1.000
_cell.length_b   1.000
_cell.length_c   1.000
_cell.angle_alpha   90.00
_cell.angle_beta   90.00
_cell.angle_gamma   90.00
#
_symmetry.space_group_name_H-M   'P 1'
#
loop_
_entity.id
_entity.type
_entity.pdbx_description
1 polymer ?
#
loop_
_entity_poly.entity_id
_entity_poly.type
_entity_poly.pdbx_seq_one_letter_code
_entity_poly.pdbx_strand_id
1 'polypeptide(L)'
;MLGEEIDPLLENCPQLSDLDRSQEVAFKHMLNKEEYFSGIVLISGPAGTGKTTTCASAIAATIEFQHQWLPILVVADSFETIQALFAGTLKALGPYSKYQMLFLLSKDARSSLGEENDHFKSVMEAHSMASKVKQRGGKPEGATWFDLKSEIIRQQTIIFVTIEILFLTRDYWKSFKPQILILDDAAATNEMNSLLP
;
A
#
# COMPACT_ATOMS: atom_id res chain seq x y z
N MET A 1 -22.82 -12.60 -14.29
CA MET A 1 -22.29 -11.29 -14.72
C MET A 1 -21.00 -11.03 -13.92
N LEU A 2 -20.06 -10.24 -14.43
CA LEU A 2 -18.81 -9.91 -13.70
C LEU A 2 -19.16 -9.31 -12.32
N GLY A 3 -18.66 -9.91 -11.24
CA GLY A 3 -18.87 -9.43 -9.87
C GLY A 3 -20.21 -9.81 -9.19
N GLU A 4 -21.00 -10.72 -9.77
CA GLU A 4 -22.26 -11.18 -9.17
C GLU A 4 -22.11 -12.33 -8.17
N GLU A 5 -21.08 -13.16 -8.31
CA GLU A 5 -20.76 -14.19 -7.31
C GLU A 5 -19.90 -13.56 -6.23
N ILE A 6 -20.51 -13.32 -5.07
CA ILE A 6 -19.86 -12.73 -3.90
C ILE A 6 -19.34 -13.88 -3.06
N ASP A 7 -18.04 -13.90 -2.75
CA ASP A 7 -17.53 -14.74 -1.66
C ASP A 7 -18.32 -14.35 -0.40
N PRO A 8 -19.08 -15.27 0.24
CA PRO A 8 -19.90 -14.94 1.41
C PRO A 8 -19.12 -14.27 2.55
N LEU A 9 -17.80 -14.45 2.58
CA LEU A 9 -16.90 -13.79 3.53
C LEU A 9 -16.84 -12.26 3.32
N LEU A 10 -17.11 -11.78 2.10
CA LEU A 10 -17.07 -10.36 1.74
C LEU A 10 -18.41 -9.63 1.95
N GLU A 11 -19.54 -10.34 2.13
CA GLU A 11 -20.86 -9.71 2.26
C GLU A 11 -21.00 -8.78 3.48
N ASN A 12 -20.24 -9.05 4.54
CA ASN A 12 -20.26 -8.25 5.78
C ASN A 12 -18.95 -7.47 5.99
N CYS A 13 -18.19 -7.26 4.92
CA CYS A 13 -16.91 -6.59 4.98
C CYS A 13 -17.07 -5.11 5.37
N PRO A 14 -16.50 -4.63 6.50
CA PRO A 14 -16.66 -3.25 6.94
C PRO A 14 -16.07 -2.25 5.94
N GLN A 15 -15.11 -2.67 5.10
CA GLN A 15 -14.53 -1.84 4.05
C GLN A 15 -15.50 -1.52 2.89
N LEU A 16 -16.68 -2.16 2.85
CA LEU A 16 -17.75 -1.86 1.88
C LEU A 16 -18.60 -0.65 2.26
N SER A 17 -18.65 -0.24 3.54
CA SER A 17 -19.60 0.79 4.00
C SER A 17 -19.41 2.16 3.36
N ASP A 18 -18.20 2.44 2.91
CA ASP A 18 -17.77 3.72 2.34
C ASP A 18 -17.72 3.71 0.81
N LEU A 19 -18.11 2.60 0.16
CA LEU A 19 -18.05 2.43 -1.29
C LEU A 19 -19.42 2.63 -1.94
N ASP A 20 -19.45 3.35 -3.07
CA ASP A 20 -20.63 3.35 -3.93
C ASP A 20 -20.78 2.03 -4.70
N ARG A 21 -21.91 1.85 -5.37
CA ARG A 21 -22.22 0.61 -6.09
C ARG A 21 -21.16 0.22 -7.13
N SER A 22 -20.57 1.18 -7.83
CA SER A 22 -19.55 0.90 -8.85
C SER A 22 -18.21 0.52 -8.22
N GLN A 23 -17.86 1.17 -7.12
CA GLN A 23 -16.66 0.88 -6.34
C GLN A 23 -16.77 -0.47 -5.63
N GLU A 24 -17.94 -0.81 -5.10
CA GLU A 24 -18.23 -2.11 -4.49
C GLU A 24 -18.04 -3.26 -5.49
N VAL A 25 -18.54 -3.12 -6.72
CA VAL A 25 -18.33 -4.11 -7.78
C VAL A 25 -16.85 -4.28 -8.08
N ALA A 26 -16.10 -3.18 -8.22
CA ALA A 26 -14.67 -3.24 -8.49
C ALA A 26 -13.89 -3.88 -7.32
N PHE A 27 -14.22 -3.50 -6.08
CA PHE A 27 -13.66 -4.07 -4.85
C PHE A 27 -13.88 -5.59 -4.78
N LYS A 28 -15.10 -6.05 -5.02
CA LYS A 28 -15.43 -7.48 -5.03
C LYS A 28 -14.62 -8.21 -6.09
N HIS A 29 -14.48 -7.61 -7.27
CA HIS A 29 -13.67 -8.16 -8.35
C HIS A 29 -12.18 -8.30 -8.00
N MET A 30 -11.61 -7.35 -7.26
CA MET A 30 -10.22 -7.43 -6.82
C MET A 30 -9.95 -8.62 -5.90
N LEU A 31 -10.96 -9.03 -5.14
CA LEU A 31 -10.83 -10.04 -4.09
C LEU A 31 -11.35 -11.41 -4.51
N ASN A 32 -12.14 -11.49 -5.58
CA ASN A 32 -12.77 -12.73 -6.00
C ASN A 32 -11.77 -13.67 -6.71
N LYS A 33 -11.92 -14.97 -6.47
CA LYS A 33 -11.16 -16.02 -7.17
C LYS A 33 -11.99 -16.53 -8.33
N GLU A 34 -11.89 -15.88 -9.49
CA GLU A 34 -12.49 -16.43 -10.71
C GLU A 34 -11.69 -17.64 -11.21
N GLU A 35 -12.37 -18.67 -11.73
CA GLU A 35 -11.72 -19.88 -12.28
C GLU A 35 -10.67 -19.59 -13.38
N TYR A 36 -10.79 -18.45 -14.07
CA TYR A 36 -9.90 -18.00 -15.14
C TYR A 36 -9.12 -16.73 -14.78
N PHE A 37 -8.88 -16.48 -13.50
CA PHE A 37 -8.19 -15.28 -13.04
C PHE A 37 -6.72 -15.26 -13.50
N SER A 38 -6.36 -14.23 -14.27
CA SER A 38 -5.00 -14.03 -14.80
C SER A 38 -3.98 -13.58 -13.75
N GLY A 39 -4.42 -13.29 -12.53
CA GLY A 39 -3.60 -12.64 -11.51
C GLY A 39 -3.55 -11.11 -11.63
N ILE A 40 -4.18 -10.52 -12.65
CA ILE A 40 -4.13 -9.08 -12.93
C ILE A 40 -5.54 -8.50 -12.94
N VAL A 41 -5.74 -7.41 -12.19
CA VAL A 41 -6.99 -6.65 -12.15
C VAL A 41 -6.71 -5.23 -12.62
N LEU A 42 -7.51 -4.76 -13.57
CA LEU A 42 -7.45 -3.38 -14.07
C LEU A 42 -8.68 -2.62 -13.59
N ILE A 43 -8.46 -1.53 -12.86
CA ILE A 43 -9.54 -0.66 -12.38
C ILE A 43 -9.44 0.67 -13.11
N SER A 44 -10.44 0.95 -13.93
CA SER A 44 -10.57 2.21 -14.64
C SER A 44 -11.71 3.04 -14.07
N GLY A 45 -11.49 4.33 -13.89
CA GLY A 45 -12.51 5.27 -13.47
C GLY A 45 -12.10 6.71 -13.80
N PRO A 46 -13.03 7.57 -14.23
CA PRO A 46 -12.77 9.01 -14.41
C PRO A 46 -12.16 9.69 -13.17
N ALA A 47 -11.63 10.89 -13.34
CA ALA A 47 -11.17 11.69 -12.21
C ALA A 47 -12.32 11.92 -11.20
N GLY A 48 -12.01 11.82 -9.90
CA GLY A 48 -13.00 12.02 -8.83
C GLY A 48 -13.92 10.82 -8.53
N THR A 49 -13.76 9.68 -9.21
CA THR A 49 -14.60 8.47 -8.99
C THR A 49 -14.15 7.57 -7.83
N GLY A 50 -13.23 8.05 -6.99
CA GLY A 50 -12.80 7.35 -5.77
C GLY A 50 -11.97 6.09 -5.98
N LYS A 51 -11.26 5.95 -7.11
CA LYS A 51 -10.29 4.85 -7.36
C LYS A 51 -9.38 4.57 -6.18
N THR A 52 -8.76 5.62 -5.63
CA THR A 52 -7.87 5.56 -4.48
C THR A 52 -8.57 5.01 -3.23
N THR A 53 -9.82 5.42 -2.98
CA THR A 53 -10.64 4.89 -1.87
C THR A 53 -10.93 3.41 -2.07
N THR A 54 -11.35 3.02 -3.28
CA THR A 54 -11.61 1.61 -3.61
C THR A 54 -10.36 0.74 -3.43
N CYS A 55 -9.21 1.19 -3.93
CA CYS A 55 -7.93 0.49 -3.76
C CYS A 55 -7.53 0.37 -2.30
N ALA A 56 -7.65 1.45 -1.51
CA ALA A 56 -7.35 1.44 -0.08
C ALA A 56 -8.24 0.46 0.70
N SER A 57 -9.54 0.44 0.41
CA SER A 57 -10.48 -0.54 0.97
C SER A 57 -10.08 -1.96 0.60
N ALA A 58 -9.73 -2.21 -0.66
CA ALA A 58 -9.32 -3.53 -1.13
C ALA A 58 -8.00 -4.01 -0.48
N ILE A 59 -7.02 -3.12 -0.27
CA ILE A 59 -5.80 -3.41 0.50
C ILE A 59 -6.18 -3.88 1.91
N ALA A 60 -7.00 -3.10 2.61
CA ALA A 60 -7.39 -3.39 3.98
C ALA A 60 -8.14 -4.73 4.08
N ALA A 61 -9.11 -4.96 3.18
CA ALA A 61 -9.86 -6.20 3.13
C ALA A 61 -8.96 -7.40 2.79
N THR A 62 -8.04 -7.27 1.84
CA THR A 62 -7.10 -8.36 1.51
C THR A 62 -6.35 -8.83 2.74
N ILE A 63 -5.93 -7.90 3.59
CA ILE A 63 -5.16 -8.22 4.79
C ILE A 63 -6.04 -8.84 5.89
N GLU A 64 -7.26 -8.35 6.07
CA GLU A 64 -8.19 -8.86 7.09
C GLU A 64 -8.75 -10.25 6.73
N PHE A 65 -9.05 -10.50 5.45
CA PHE A 65 -9.74 -11.70 4.99
C PHE A 65 -8.80 -12.82 4.53
N GLN A 66 -7.54 -12.54 4.21
CA GLN A 66 -6.58 -13.59 3.86
C GLN A 66 -5.83 -14.09 5.11
N HIS A 67 -6.08 -15.36 5.48
CA HIS A 67 -5.45 -16.02 6.62
C HIS A 67 -3.93 -16.22 6.52
N GLN A 68 -3.33 -15.92 5.36
CA GLN A 68 -1.89 -15.97 5.15
C GLN A 68 -1.32 -14.56 5.11
N TRP A 69 -0.15 -14.38 5.73
CA TRP A 69 0.62 -13.14 5.63
C TRP A 69 1.04 -12.91 4.18
N LEU A 70 0.30 -12.05 3.46
CA LEU A 70 0.63 -11.64 2.10
C LEU A 70 1.28 -10.25 2.13
N PRO A 71 2.59 -10.13 1.87
CA PRO A 71 3.23 -8.83 1.75
C PRO A 71 2.68 -8.08 0.53
N ILE A 72 2.22 -6.84 0.74
CA ILE A 72 1.66 -5.98 -0.29
C ILE A 72 2.64 -4.83 -0.57
N LEU A 73 2.94 -4.61 -1.86
CA LEU A 73 3.67 -3.44 -2.35
C LEU A 73 2.70 -2.49 -3.02
N VAL A 74 2.61 -1.28 -2.50
CA VAL A 74 1.77 -0.20 -3.05
C VAL A 74 2.68 0.86 -3.64
N VAL A 75 2.50 1.11 -4.93
CA VAL A 75 3.34 1.99 -5.74
C VAL A 75 2.48 2.99 -6.49
N ALA A 76 2.94 4.23 -6.53
CA ALA A 76 2.40 5.29 -7.37
C ALA A 76 3.53 6.19 -7.87
N ASP A 77 3.28 6.96 -8.93
CA ASP A 77 4.29 7.89 -9.45
C ASP A 77 4.39 9.17 -8.60
N SER A 78 3.25 9.68 -8.12
CA SER A 78 3.19 10.91 -7.32
C SER A 78 3.19 10.66 -5.82
N PHE A 79 3.75 11.63 -5.09
CA PHE A 79 3.76 11.62 -3.63
C PHE A 79 2.33 11.76 -3.06
N GLU A 80 1.51 12.61 -3.66
CA GLU A 80 0.14 12.88 -3.24
C GLU A 80 -0.75 11.63 -3.36
N THR A 81 -0.58 10.84 -4.42
CA THR A 81 -1.35 9.60 -4.61
C THR A 81 -0.96 8.55 -3.59
N ILE A 82 0.34 8.32 -3.36
CA ILE A 82 0.77 7.34 -2.35
C ILE A 82 0.36 7.79 -0.94
N GLN A 83 0.35 9.09 -0.68
CA GLN A 83 -0.13 9.69 0.56
C GLN A 83 -1.63 9.40 0.78
N ALA A 84 -2.44 9.61 -0.25
CA ALA A 84 -3.88 9.37 -0.20
C ALA A 84 -4.20 7.87 -0.01
N LEU A 85 -3.47 6.97 -0.69
CA LEU A 85 -3.59 5.52 -0.50
C LEU A 85 -3.25 5.10 0.93
N PHE A 86 -2.16 5.63 1.49
CA PHE A 86 -1.77 5.34 2.87
C PHE A 86 -2.83 5.81 3.86
N ALA A 87 -3.31 7.05 3.72
CA ALA A 87 -4.37 7.61 4.56
C ALA A 87 -5.66 6.78 4.49
N GLY A 88 -6.10 6.45 3.29
CA GLY A 88 -7.29 5.64 3.05
C GLY A 88 -7.15 4.24 3.66
N THR A 89 -5.98 3.62 3.50
CA THR A 89 -5.73 2.26 4.02
C THR A 89 -5.73 2.26 5.54
N LEU A 90 -5.10 3.25 6.19
CA LEU A 90 -5.15 3.41 7.64
C LEU A 90 -6.59 3.61 8.14
N LYS A 91 -7.37 4.44 7.45
CA LYS A 91 -8.79 4.64 7.77
C LYS A 91 -9.56 3.31 7.67
N ALA A 92 -9.33 2.54 6.62
CA ALA A 92 -10.01 1.27 6.36
C ALA A 92 -9.59 0.12 7.29
N LEU A 93 -8.33 0.11 7.78
CA LEU A 93 -7.83 -0.83 8.78
C LEU A 93 -8.17 -0.44 10.22
N GLY A 94 -8.50 0.84 10.44
CA GLY A 94 -8.75 1.41 11.75
C GLY A 94 -7.48 1.81 12.52
N PRO A 95 -7.63 2.59 13.61
CA PRO A 95 -6.52 3.26 14.30
C PRO A 95 -5.56 2.34 15.07
N TYR A 96 -5.92 1.06 15.27
CA TYR A 96 -5.13 0.09 16.03
C TYR A 96 -4.66 -1.09 15.17
N SER A 97 -4.34 -0.85 13.90
CA SER A 97 -3.91 -1.91 13.01
C SER A 97 -2.70 -2.65 13.60
N LYS A 98 -2.82 -3.97 13.77
CA LYS A 98 -1.73 -4.87 14.21
C LYS A 98 -0.65 -5.08 13.14
N TYR A 99 -0.84 -4.51 11.95
CA TYR A 99 -0.03 -4.78 10.76
C TYR A 99 1.21 -3.89 10.71
N GLN A 100 2.32 -4.46 10.23
CA GLN A 100 3.56 -3.71 10.06
C GLN A 100 3.50 -2.96 8.74
N MET A 101 3.17 -1.68 8.81
CA MET A 101 3.20 -0.80 7.63
C MET A 101 4.46 0.05 7.63
N LEU A 102 4.98 0.25 6.42
CA LEU A 102 6.11 1.14 6.14
C LEU A 102 5.73 2.12 5.04
N PHE A 103 5.94 3.40 5.33
CA PHE A 103 5.85 4.48 4.34
C PHE A 103 7.27 4.95 4.01
N LEU A 104 7.73 4.68 2.79
CA LEU A 104 9.09 5.04 2.34
C LEU A 104 9.09 6.42 1.66
N LEU A 105 9.80 7.35 2.29
CA LEU A 105 9.96 8.74 1.85
C LEU A 105 11.40 9.00 1.41
N SER A 106 11.59 9.88 0.41
CA SER A 106 12.85 10.61 0.28
C SER A 106 13.02 11.57 1.46
N LYS A 107 14.26 12.00 1.67
CA LYS A 107 14.54 13.11 2.59
C LYS A 107 13.83 14.39 2.15
N ASP A 108 13.72 14.62 0.85
CA ASP A 108 13.17 15.86 0.28
C ASP A 108 11.64 15.91 0.39
N ALA A 109 10.94 14.79 0.16
CA ALA A 109 9.49 14.68 0.39
C ALA A 109 9.11 14.87 1.87
N ARG A 110 10.03 14.56 2.79
CA ARG A 110 9.81 14.80 4.22
C ARG A 110 9.84 16.29 4.57
N SER A 111 10.64 17.08 3.85
CA SER A 111 10.74 18.54 4.05
C SER A 111 9.61 19.34 3.40
N SER A 112 8.93 18.79 2.38
CA SER A 112 7.82 19.46 1.70
C SER A 112 6.46 19.31 2.41
N LEU A 113 6.36 18.43 3.42
CA LEU A 113 5.19 18.32 4.29
C LEU A 113 5.10 19.56 5.20
N GLY A 114 4.35 20.57 4.75
CA GLY A 114 4.07 21.81 5.49
C GLY A 114 3.33 21.61 6.82
N GLU A 115 3.21 22.68 7.61
CA GLU A 115 2.63 22.66 8.98
C GLU A 115 1.11 22.41 9.01
N GLU A 116 0.38 22.67 7.92
CA GLU A 116 -1.09 22.51 7.87
C GLU A 116 -1.59 21.05 8.00
N ASN A 117 -0.69 20.06 8.00
CA ASN A 117 -1.02 18.63 8.07
C ASN A 117 -0.32 17.90 9.24
N ASP A 118 -0.06 18.59 10.36
CA ASP A 118 0.74 18.07 11.48
C ASP A 118 0.29 16.69 12.01
N HIS A 119 -1.02 16.46 12.15
CA HIS A 119 -1.51 15.15 12.61
C HIS A 119 -1.16 14.03 11.62
N PHE A 120 -1.42 14.28 10.33
CA PHE A 120 -1.16 13.31 9.28
C PHE A 120 0.34 13.07 9.08
N LYS A 121 1.15 14.14 9.15
CA LYS A 121 2.61 14.08 9.14
C LYS A 121 3.14 13.22 10.29
N SER A 122 2.62 13.39 11.50
CA SER A 122 2.99 12.56 12.66
C SER A 122 2.69 11.08 12.42
N VAL A 123 1.51 10.76 11.85
CA VAL A 123 1.11 9.40 11.51
C VAL A 123 2.03 8.79 10.45
N MET A 124 2.35 9.51 9.38
CA MET A 124 3.32 9.06 8.37
C MET A 124 4.70 8.83 8.97
N GLU A 125 5.19 9.76 9.78
CA GLU A 125 6.50 9.67 10.41
C GLU A 125 6.59 8.45 11.33
N ALA A 126 5.52 8.13 12.07
CA ALA A 126 5.44 6.93 12.90
C ALA A 126 5.63 5.62 12.09
N HIS A 127 5.25 5.63 10.81
CA HIS A 127 5.39 4.51 9.87
C HIS A 127 6.61 4.63 8.95
N SER A 128 7.47 5.62 9.15
CA SER A 128 8.67 5.83 8.31
C SER A 128 9.82 4.90 8.67
N MET A 129 10.76 4.73 7.73
CA MET A 129 12.03 4.01 7.97
C MET A 129 12.78 4.57 9.19
N ALA A 130 12.80 5.90 9.37
CA ALA A 130 13.46 6.53 10.50
C ALA A 130 12.83 6.13 11.85
N SER A 131 11.50 6.08 11.92
CA SER A 131 10.78 5.60 13.10
C SER A 131 11.06 4.13 13.38
N LYS A 132 11.02 3.26 12.36
CA LYS A 132 11.33 1.82 12.51
C LYS A 132 12.76 1.59 13.01
N VAL A 133 13.74 2.36 12.52
CA VAL A 133 15.12 2.33 13.03
C VAL A 133 15.18 2.76 14.50
N LYS A 134 14.49 3.84 14.87
CA LYS A 134 14.44 4.34 16.25
C LYS A 134 13.81 3.32 17.21
N GLN A 135 12.73 2.67 16.80
CA GLN A 135 12.05 1.61 17.57
C GLN A 135 12.96 0.41 17.86
N ARG A 136 13.95 0.16 16.99
CA ARG A 136 14.98 -0.89 17.19
C ARG A 136 16.20 -0.43 18.00
N GLY A 137 16.21 0.82 18.49
CA GLY A 137 17.35 1.38 19.22
C GLY A 137 18.49 1.88 18.31
N GLY A 138 18.25 2.04 17.01
CA GLY A 138 19.25 2.47 16.04
C GLY A 138 19.94 1.33 15.30
N LYS A 139 21.16 1.58 14.79
CA LYS A 139 21.93 0.57 14.07
C LYS A 139 22.69 -0.32 15.06
N PRO A 140 22.48 -1.65 15.02
CA PRO A 140 23.27 -2.56 15.84
C PRO A 140 24.78 -2.43 15.58
N GLU A 141 25.56 -2.74 16.60
CA GLU A 141 27.02 -2.84 16.48
C GLU A 141 27.38 -4.01 15.55
N GLY A 142 28.38 -3.83 14.69
CA GLY A 142 28.78 -4.83 13.68
C GLY A 142 27.84 -4.99 12.47
N ALA A 143 26.59 -4.52 12.52
CA ALA A 143 25.67 -4.55 11.37
C ALA A 143 25.88 -3.38 10.41
N THR A 144 25.64 -3.58 9.12
CA THR A 144 25.60 -2.48 8.15
C THR A 144 24.22 -1.80 8.15
N TRP A 145 24.15 -0.54 7.69
CA TRP A 145 22.86 0.12 7.45
C TRP A 145 22.02 -0.61 6.40
N PHE A 146 22.69 -1.25 5.44
CA PHE A 146 22.06 -2.03 4.40
C PHE A 146 21.30 -3.23 4.98
N ASP A 147 21.95 -4.03 5.84
CA ASP A 147 21.33 -5.22 6.45
C ASP A 147 20.15 -4.82 7.33
N LEU A 148 20.31 -3.76 8.14
CA LEU A 148 19.24 -3.27 9.00
C LEU A 148 18.01 -2.83 8.20
N LYS A 149 18.20 -2.02 7.15
CA LYS A 149 17.07 -1.53 6.33
C LYS A 149 16.40 -2.66 5.57
N SER A 150 17.18 -3.59 5.02
CA SER A 150 16.65 -4.78 4.34
C SER A 150 15.84 -5.66 5.29
N GLU A 151 16.27 -5.80 6.54
CA GLU A 151 15.54 -6.53 7.57
C GLU A 151 14.29 -5.77 8.05
N ILE A 152 14.29 -4.44 8.06
CA ILE A 152 13.08 -3.65 8.32
C ILE A 152 12.07 -3.89 7.20
N ILE A 153 12.47 -3.73 5.93
CA ILE A 153 11.59 -3.94 4.77
C ILE A 153 11.02 -5.37 4.77
N ARG A 154 11.85 -6.39 5.02
CA ARG A 154 11.43 -7.80 5.07
C ARG A 154 10.27 -8.07 6.05
N GLN A 155 10.20 -7.33 7.15
CA GLN A 155 9.21 -7.54 8.21
C GLN A 155 7.88 -6.83 7.95
N GLN A 156 7.75 -6.05 6.88
CA GLN A 156 6.54 -5.28 6.62
C GLN A 156 5.46 -6.16 5.99
N THR A 157 4.22 -5.86 6.36
CA THR A 157 3.00 -6.39 5.74
C THR A 157 2.61 -5.54 4.52
N ILE A 158 2.73 -4.21 4.64
CA ILE A 158 2.43 -3.27 3.55
C ILE A 158 3.57 -2.27 3.44
N ILE A 159 4.02 -2.03 2.22
CA ILE A 159 4.97 -0.96 1.94
C ILE A 159 4.35 0.01 0.92
N PHE A 160 4.30 1.28 1.30
CA PHE A 160 3.87 2.39 0.46
C PHE A 160 5.11 3.14 -0.01
N VAL A 161 5.27 3.29 -1.31
CA VAL A 161 6.46 3.91 -1.90
C VAL A 161 6.14 4.53 -3.26
N THR A 162 6.85 5.61 -3.63
CA THR A 162 6.77 6.10 -5.01
C THR A 162 7.76 5.35 -5.91
N ILE A 163 7.54 5.35 -7.23
CA ILE A 163 8.44 4.69 -8.20
C ILE A 163 9.88 5.19 -8.06
N GLU A 164 10.08 6.51 -7.91
CA GLU A 164 11.41 7.10 -7.70
C GLU A 164 12.11 6.51 -6.47
N ILE A 165 11.42 6.45 -5.33
CA ILE A 165 12.02 5.94 -4.08
C ILE A 165 12.28 4.45 -4.18
N LEU A 166 11.37 3.69 -4.80
CA LEU A 166 11.55 2.27 -5.06
C LEU A 166 12.89 2.02 -5.81
N PHE A 167 13.14 2.80 -6.86
CA PHE A 167 14.38 2.72 -7.62
C PHE A 167 15.62 3.11 -6.79
N LEU A 168 15.56 4.24 -6.07
CA LEU A 168 16.67 4.72 -5.23
C LEU A 168 17.00 3.77 -4.08
N THR A 169 16.03 2.95 -3.66
CA THR A 169 16.18 2.01 -2.54
C THR A 169 16.32 0.56 -2.98
N ARG A 170 16.40 0.29 -4.30
CA ARG A 170 16.38 -1.06 -4.93
C ARG A 170 17.22 -2.12 -4.24
N ASP A 171 18.38 -1.73 -3.69
CA ASP A 171 19.29 -2.68 -3.08
C ASP A 171 18.68 -3.30 -1.80
N TYR A 172 17.82 -2.59 -1.07
CA TYR A 172 17.21 -3.05 0.17
C TYR A 172 16.02 -4.02 -0.03
N TRP A 173 15.50 -4.13 -1.26
CA TRP A 173 14.28 -4.88 -1.55
C TRP A 173 14.49 -6.37 -1.80
N LYS A 174 15.74 -6.82 -1.96
CA LYS A 174 16.07 -8.23 -2.24
C LYS A 174 15.47 -9.22 -1.23
N SER A 175 15.23 -8.77 0.00
CA SER A 175 14.64 -9.56 1.09
C SER A 175 13.11 -9.52 1.12
N PHE A 176 12.47 -8.64 0.35
CA PHE A 176 11.03 -8.45 0.31
C PHE A 176 10.45 -9.06 -0.95
N LYS A 177 9.47 -9.94 -0.79
CA LYS A 177 8.81 -10.63 -1.90
C LYS A 177 7.32 -10.28 -1.85
N PRO A 178 6.89 -9.21 -2.55
CA PRO A 178 5.48 -8.88 -2.60
C PRO A 178 4.72 -10.03 -3.26
N GLN A 179 3.59 -10.40 -2.66
CA GLN A 179 2.63 -11.32 -3.26
C GLN A 179 1.51 -10.57 -3.98
N ILE A 180 1.36 -9.28 -3.66
CA ILE A 180 0.40 -8.38 -4.30
C ILE A 180 1.13 -7.08 -4.60
N LEU A 181 0.99 -6.63 -5.85
CA LEU A 181 1.46 -5.35 -6.32
C LEU A 181 0.25 -4.49 -6.69
N ILE A 182 0.22 -3.26 -6.19
CA ILE A 182 -0.79 -2.27 -6.54
C ILE A 182 -0.09 -1.09 -7.17
N LEU A 183 -0.50 -0.76 -8.39
CA LEU A 183 -0.04 0.40 -9.15
C LEU A 183 -1.21 1.36 -9.32
N ASP A 184 -1.23 2.44 -8.54
CA ASP A 184 -2.19 3.52 -8.76
C ASP A 184 -1.63 4.52 -9.77
N ASP A 185 -2.54 5.10 -10.55
CA ASP A 185 -2.24 5.95 -11.70
C ASP A 185 -1.28 5.33 -12.73
N ALA A 186 -1.45 4.02 -12.97
CA ALA A 186 -0.65 3.28 -13.96
C ALA A 186 -0.72 3.88 -15.38
N ALA A 187 -1.82 4.58 -15.71
CA ALA A 187 -1.98 5.26 -17.00
C ALA A 187 -1.15 6.55 -17.13
N ALA A 188 -0.79 7.20 -16.02
CA ALA A 188 0.10 8.35 -15.99
C ALA A 188 1.59 7.95 -16.01
N THR A 189 1.87 6.66 -15.82
CA THR A 189 3.21 6.08 -15.76
C THR A 189 3.58 5.49 -17.13
N ASN A 190 4.86 5.57 -17.53
CA ASN A 190 5.32 4.89 -18.75
C ASN A 190 5.47 3.37 -18.52
N GLU A 191 5.37 2.57 -19.58
CA GLU A 191 5.39 1.10 -19.48
C GLU A 191 6.66 0.57 -18.78
N MET A 192 7.82 1.19 -19.04
CA MET A 192 9.07 0.82 -18.39
C MET A 192 9.04 1.02 -16.87
N ASN A 193 8.42 2.09 -16.40
CA ASN A 193 8.25 2.40 -14.99
C ASN A 193 7.22 1.49 -14.33
N SER A 194 6.18 1.05 -15.06
CA SER A 194 5.20 0.07 -14.57
C SER A 194 5.78 -1.34 -14.39
N LEU A 195 6.90 -1.64 -15.06
CA LEU A 195 7.63 -2.92 -14.97
C LEU A 195 8.77 -2.92 -13.94
N LEU A 196 9.04 -1.79 -13.27
CA LEU A 196 10.11 -1.69 -12.26
C LEU A 196 9.85 -2.42 -10.94
N PRO A 197 8.61 -2.45 -10.39
CA PRO A 197 8.31 -3.17 -9.16
C PRO A 197 8.34 -4.70 -9.32
#